data_AF-A0A7J7CJN4-F1
#
_entry.id   AF-A0A7J7CJN4-F1
#
_cell.length_a   1.000
_cell.length_b   1.000
_cell.length_c   1.000
_cell.angle_alpha   90.00
_cell.angle_beta   90.00
_cell.angle_gamma   90.00
#
_symmetry.space_group_name_H-M   'P 1'
#
loop_
_entity.id
_entity.type
_entity.pdbx_description
1 polymer ?
#
loop_
_entity_poly.entity_id
_entity_poly.type
_entity_poly.pdbx_seq_one_letter_code
_entity_poly.pdbx_strand_id
1 'polypeptide(L)'
;MEVATVAASTFALRTRMVIPFQKGSALEQPPPDLASYLYKNRIVYLGMSLVPSVTELILAEFLYLQYEDAEKPIYLYINSTGTTKPIARFQGQATDIELARKEVNNVKAELVKLYAKHIGKSPEQIEADIRRPKYFSPSEAVEYGIIDKVLYNERSSEDRGVVSDLKKAQLI
;
A
#
# COMPACT_ATOMS: atom_id res chain seq x y z
N MET A 1 22.42 40.14 25.35
CA MET A 1 22.68 39.24 24.21
C MET A 1 22.55 37.83 24.75
N GLU A 2 21.33 37.31 24.77
CA GLU A 2 21.03 36.00 25.36
C GLU A 2 19.89 35.42 24.53
N VAL A 3 20.23 34.46 23.68
CA VAL A 3 19.29 33.73 22.83
C VAL A 3 19.09 32.37 23.49
N ALA A 4 17.96 32.20 24.15
CA ALA A 4 17.53 30.93 24.70
C ALA A 4 17.06 30.03 23.54
N THR A 5 17.82 28.96 23.32
CA THR A 5 17.58 27.89 22.36
C THR A 5 16.30 27.13 22.71
N VAL A 6 15.31 27.14 21.81
CA VAL A 6 14.13 26.29 21.87
C VAL A 6 14.51 24.87 21.44
N ALA A 7 14.23 23.90 22.32
CA ALA A 7 14.47 22.48 22.08
C ALA A 7 13.57 21.95 20.95
N ALA A 8 14.16 21.67 19.79
CA ALA A 8 13.51 20.90 18.74
C ALA A 8 13.72 19.40 19.03
N SER A 9 12.64 18.72 19.42
CA SER A 9 12.56 17.27 19.51
C SER A 9 12.83 16.65 18.14
N THR A 10 14.10 16.30 17.93
CA THR A 10 14.59 15.73 16.68
C THR A 10 14.37 14.22 16.75
N PHE A 11 13.27 13.74 16.16
CA PHE A 11 13.11 12.31 15.89
C PHE A 11 13.98 11.96 14.68
N ALA A 12 15.28 11.81 14.93
CA ALA A 12 16.26 11.42 13.93
C ALA A 12 15.87 10.04 13.38
N LEU A 13 15.66 9.94 12.07
CA LEU A 13 15.53 8.65 11.39
C LEU A 13 16.90 7.96 11.42
N ARG A 14 17.18 7.30 12.54
CA ARG A 14 18.28 6.36 12.67
C ARG A 14 17.99 5.25 11.66
N THR A 15 18.76 5.15 10.58
CA THR A 15 18.84 3.92 9.78
C THR A 15 19.37 2.84 10.73
N ARG A 16 18.46 2.24 11.50
CA ARG A 16 18.71 1.03 12.24
C ARG A 16 19.04 0.00 11.19
N MET A 17 20.16 -0.68 11.37
CA MET A 17 20.47 -1.90 10.66
C MET A 17 19.20 -2.77 10.66
N VAL A 18 18.63 -2.97 9.47
CA VAL A 18 17.29 -3.58 9.31
C VAL A 18 17.28 -5.05 9.69
N ILE A 19 18.44 -5.68 9.84
CA ILE A 19 18.60 -6.99 10.46
C ILE A 19 19.76 -6.87 11.45
N PRO A 20 19.52 -6.99 12.77
CA PRO A 20 20.59 -7.01 13.74
C PRO A 20 21.44 -8.26 13.49
N PHE A 21 22.76 -8.08 13.40
CA PHE A 21 23.69 -9.21 13.42
C PHE A 21 23.64 -9.78 14.83
N GLN A 22 23.14 -10.99 14.99
CA GLN A 22 23.26 -11.69 16.26
C GLN A 22 24.74 -11.93 16.54
N LYS A 23 25.24 -11.45 17.68
CA LYS A 23 26.57 -11.83 18.17
C LYS A 23 26.46 -13.25 18.75
N GLY A 24 27.16 -14.20 18.14
CA GLY A 24 27.16 -15.60 18.57
C GLY A 24 27.69 -16.54 17.50
N SER A 25 27.71 -17.84 17.77
CA SER A 25 27.98 -18.86 16.75
C SER A 25 26.80 -18.95 15.79
N ALA A 26 27.06 -19.06 14.48
CA ALA A 26 26.01 -19.28 13.47
C ALA A 26 25.22 -20.61 13.70
N LEU A 27 25.77 -21.50 14.54
CA LEU A 27 25.12 -22.73 14.99
C LEU A 27 24.12 -22.50 16.14
N GLU A 28 24.28 -21.43 16.92
CA GLU A 28 23.45 -21.12 18.09
C GLU A 28 22.29 -20.18 17.75
N GLN A 29 22.54 -19.20 16.86
CA GLN A 29 21.53 -18.24 16.40
C GLN A 29 21.78 -17.89 14.93
N PRO A 30 21.19 -18.62 13.97
CA PRO A 30 21.26 -18.23 12.57
C PRO A 30 20.58 -16.86 12.42
N PRO A 31 21.17 -15.92 11.65
CA PRO A 31 20.57 -14.62 11.44
C PRO A 31 19.17 -14.81 10.86
N PRO A 32 18.14 -14.13 11.41
CA PRO A 32 16.78 -14.31 10.91
C PRO A 32 16.72 -13.90 9.45
N ASP A 33 16.00 -14.68 8.65
CA ASP A 33 15.67 -14.24 7.30
C ASP A 33 14.85 -12.94 7.35
N LEU A 34 14.91 -12.16 6.28
CA LEU A 34 14.30 -10.84 6.23
C LEU A 34 12.78 -10.89 6.49
N ALA A 35 12.08 -11.92 5.99
CA ALA A 35 10.64 -12.03 6.14
C ALA A 35 10.27 -12.31 7.60
N SER A 36 10.94 -13.27 8.24
CA SER A 36 10.79 -13.54 9.68
C SER A 36 11.11 -12.32 10.54
N TYR A 37 12.12 -11.53 10.14
CA TYR A 37 12.46 -10.31 10.85
C TYR A 37 11.36 -9.24 10.74
N LEU A 38 10.85 -8.97 9.54
CA LEU A 38 9.76 -8.02 9.33
C LEU A 38 8.49 -8.45 10.08
N TYR A 39 8.15 -9.73 9.97
CA TYR A 39 6.99 -10.31 10.65
C TYR A 39 7.06 -10.16 12.17
N LYS A 40 8.22 -10.44 12.78
CA LYS A 40 8.45 -10.24 14.22
C LYS A 40 8.29 -8.78 14.65
N ASN A 41 8.52 -7.84 13.74
CA ASN A 41 8.27 -6.40 13.96
C ASN A 41 6.84 -5.97 13.54
N ARG A 42 5.94 -6.93 13.28
CA ARG A 42 4.55 -6.73 12.86
C ARG A 42 4.43 -5.98 11.53
N ILE A 43 5.38 -6.22 10.63
CA ILE A 43 5.41 -5.68 9.28
C ILE A 43 5.10 -6.82 8.30
N VAL A 44 3.98 -6.71 7.60
CA VAL A 44 3.58 -7.58 6.49
C VAL A 44 3.97 -6.90 5.19
N TYR A 45 4.60 -7.64 4.27
CA TYR A 45 5.07 -7.11 2.99
C TYR A 45 4.31 -7.71 1.80
N LEU A 46 3.53 -6.87 1.11
CA LEU A 46 2.82 -7.22 -0.11
C LEU A 46 3.61 -6.72 -1.34
N GLY A 47 4.53 -7.55 -1.84
CA GLY A 47 5.42 -7.22 -2.97
C GLY A 47 5.01 -7.78 -4.34
N MET A 48 3.96 -8.59 -4.40
CA MET A 48 3.57 -9.31 -5.62
C MET A 48 2.10 -9.08 -5.96
N SER A 49 1.66 -9.52 -7.14
CA SER A 49 0.25 -9.45 -7.53
C SER A 49 -0.63 -10.25 -6.58
N LEU A 50 -1.85 -9.75 -6.34
CA LEU A 50 -2.84 -10.41 -5.51
C LEU A 50 -3.43 -11.62 -6.26
N VAL A 51 -2.91 -12.79 -5.91
CA VAL A 51 -3.41 -14.11 -6.29
C VAL A 51 -3.97 -14.82 -5.04
N PRO A 52 -4.85 -15.82 -5.18
CA PRO A 52 -5.49 -16.46 -4.03
C PRO A 52 -4.53 -16.93 -2.94
N SER A 53 -3.41 -17.58 -3.30
CA SER A 53 -2.41 -18.05 -2.35
C SER A 53 -1.73 -16.92 -1.56
N VAL A 54 -1.53 -15.75 -2.16
CA VAL A 54 -0.95 -14.57 -1.50
C VAL A 54 -1.97 -13.95 -0.55
N THR A 55 -3.24 -13.86 -0.97
CA THR A 55 -4.31 -13.35 -0.13
C THR A 55 -4.52 -14.23 1.11
N GLU A 56 -4.50 -15.56 0.95
CA GLU A 56 -4.61 -16.51 2.05
C GLU A 56 -3.46 -16.37 3.05
N LEU A 57 -2.22 -16.19 2.56
CA LEU A 57 -1.06 -15.95 3.41
C LEU A 57 -1.19 -14.65 4.21
N ILE A 58 -1.54 -13.55 3.56
CA ILE A 58 -1.72 -12.24 4.24
C ILE A 58 -2.83 -12.31 5.28
N LEU A 59 -3.93 -13.02 4.98
CA LEU A 59 -5.02 -13.21 5.93
C LEU A 59 -4.53 -14.00 7.16
N ALA A 60 -3.78 -15.08 6.95
CA ALA A 60 -3.20 -15.86 8.05
C ALA A 60 -2.24 -15.02 8.92
N GLU A 61 -1.39 -14.22 8.29
CA GLU A 61 -0.47 -13.30 8.98
C GLU A 61 -1.24 -12.27 9.82
N PHE A 62 -2.30 -11.66 9.29
CA PHE A 62 -3.12 -10.72 10.06
C PHE A 62 -3.83 -11.38 11.23
N LEU A 63 -4.43 -12.56 11.04
CA LEU A 63 -5.10 -13.28 12.10
C LEU A 63 -4.13 -13.68 13.22
N TYR A 64 -2.91 -14.11 12.86
CA TYR A 64 -1.90 -14.44 13.85
C TYR A 64 -1.38 -13.21 14.58
N LEU A 65 -1.07 -12.12 13.88
CA LEU A 65 -0.59 -10.88 14.51
C LEU A 65 -1.64 -10.29 15.45
N GLN A 66 -2.92 -10.38 15.08
CA GLN A 66 -4.05 -9.99 15.94
C GLN A 66 -4.19 -10.91 17.16
N TYR A 67 -3.97 -12.23 17.00
CA TYR A 67 -3.99 -13.19 18.11
C TYR A 67 -2.86 -12.93 19.12
N GLU A 68 -1.64 -12.63 18.65
CA GLU A 68 -0.51 -12.35 19.54
C GLU A 68 -0.72 -11.07 20.35
N ASP A 69 -1.18 -10.00 19.70
CA ASP A 69 -1.43 -8.72 20.35
C ASP A 69 -2.39 -7.90 19.48
N ALA A 70 -3.61 -7.68 19.98
CA ALA A 70 -4.63 -6.92 19.27
C ALA A 70 -4.49 -5.39 19.44
N GLU A 71 -3.70 -4.92 20.41
CA GLU A 71 -3.54 -3.49 20.70
C GLU A 71 -2.40 -2.88 19.87
N LYS A 72 -1.36 -3.67 19.59
CA LYS A 72 -0.22 -3.20 18.79
C LYS A 72 -0.60 -3.04 17.31
N PRO A 73 -0.17 -1.93 16.66
CA PRO A 73 -0.42 -1.72 15.25
C PRO A 73 0.24 -2.80 14.38
N ILE A 74 -0.38 -3.06 13.23
CA ILE A 74 0.15 -3.90 12.17
C ILE A 74 0.49 -2.96 11.00
N TYR A 75 1.71 -3.08 10.49
CA TYR A 75 2.17 -2.30 9.35
C TYR A 75 2.10 -3.16 8.09
N LEU A 76 1.48 -2.64 7.04
CA LEU A 76 1.44 -3.28 5.73
C LEU A 76 2.24 -2.44 4.73
N TYR A 77 3.30 -3.02 4.17
CA TYR A 77 4.09 -2.41 3.10
C TYR A 77 3.56 -2.91 1.76
N ILE A 78 3.12 -1.99 0.91
CA ILE A 78 2.45 -2.31 -0.35
C ILE A 78 3.36 -1.91 -1.53
N ASN A 79 3.75 -2.90 -2.31
CA ASN A 79 4.38 -2.77 -3.61
C ASN A 79 3.78 -3.83 -4.54
N SER A 80 2.55 -3.61 -4.99
CA SER A 80 1.78 -4.58 -5.78
C SER A 80 1.23 -3.94 -7.03
N THR A 81 1.16 -4.72 -8.11
CA THR A 81 0.45 -4.36 -9.35
C THR A 81 -1.07 -4.58 -9.26
N GLY A 82 -1.57 -5.00 -8.10
CA GLY A 82 -2.97 -5.30 -7.86
C GLY A 82 -3.34 -6.73 -8.25
N THR A 83 -4.60 -6.94 -8.63
CA THR A 83 -5.09 -8.24 -9.11
C THR A 83 -5.12 -8.29 -10.63
N THR A 84 -4.72 -9.42 -11.20
CA THR A 84 -4.66 -9.64 -12.64
C THR A 84 -5.98 -10.12 -13.23
N LYS A 85 -7.08 -10.25 -12.48
CA LYS A 85 -8.38 -10.62 -13.07
C LYS A 85 -8.77 -9.57 -14.09
N PRO A 86 -8.57 -9.80 -15.41
CA PRO A 86 -9.15 -8.93 -16.39
C PRO A 86 -10.65 -9.13 -16.24
N ILE A 87 -11.46 -8.13 -16.57
CA ILE A 87 -12.85 -8.40 -16.93
C ILE A 87 -12.75 -9.46 -18.03
N ALA A 88 -13.03 -10.71 -17.68
CA ALA A 88 -12.73 -11.84 -18.54
C ALA A 88 -13.45 -11.59 -19.86
N ARG A 89 -12.78 -11.86 -20.98
CA ARG A 89 -13.44 -11.81 -22.28
C ARG A 89 -14.38 -13.02 -22.32
N PHE A 90 -15.59 -12.84 -21.78
CA PHE A 90 -16.59 -13.90 -21.71
C PHE A 90 -17.00 -14.26 -23.14
N GLN A 91 -16.84 -15.54 -23.49
CA GLN A 91 -17.37 -16.14 -24.71
C GLN A 91 -18.32 -17.25 -24.27
N GLY A 92 -19.57 -17.23 -24.75
CA GLY A 92 -20.61 -18.15 -24.29
C GLY A 92 -21.97 -17.81 -24.90
N GLN A 93 -23.03 -18.48 -24.44
CA GLN A 93 -24.39 -18.17 -24.87
C GLN A 93 -24.79 -16.76 -24.42
N ALA A 94 -25.79 -16.17 -25.07
CA ALA A 94 -26.28 -14.83 -24.72
C ALA A 94 -26.64 -14.72 -23.22
N THR A 95 -27.27 -15.76 -22.67
CA THR A 95 -27.62 -15.86 -21.24
C THR A 95 -26.40 -15.81 -20.32
N ASP A 96 -25.32 -16.52 -20.66
CA ASP A 96 -24.08 -16.54 -19.85
C ASP A 96 -23.39 -15.17 -19.87
N ILE A 97 -23.43 -14.49 -21.01
CA ILE A 97 -22.89 -13.14 -21.17
C ILE A 97 -23.67 -12.15 -20.31
N GLU A 98 -25.00 -12.24 -20.27
CA GLU A 98 -25.84 -11.39 -19.41
C GLU A 98 -25.55 -11.60 -17.93
N LEU A 99 -25.42 -12.86 -17.49
CA LEU A 99 -25.07 -13.17 -16.10
C LEU A 99 -23.69 -12.62 -15.73
N ALA A 100 -22.70 -12.83 -16.59
CA ALA A 100 -21.36 -12.31 -16.38
C ALA A 100 -21.32 -10.77 -16.32
N ARG A 101 -22.08 -10.08 -17.18
CA ARG A 101 -22.23 -8.62 -17.12
C ARG A 101 -22.82 -8.16 -15.80
N LYS A 102 -23.87 -8.84 -15.32
CA LYS A 102 -24.49 -8.52 -14.03
C LYS A 102 -23.47 -8.64 -12.90
N GLU A 103 -22.67 -9.69 -12.90
CA GLU A 103 -21.64 -9.89 -11.89
C GLU A 103 -20.55 -8.82 -11.93
N VAL A 104 -20.07 -8.47 -13.13
CA VAL A 104 -19.09 -7.37 -13.30
C VAL A 104 -19.65 -6.05 -12.76
N ASN A 105 -20.93 -5.75 -13.01
CA ASN A 105 -21.56 -4.55 -12.49
C ASN A 105 -21.71 -4.59 -10.96
N ASN A 106 -22.04 -5.74 -10.38
CA ASN A 106 -22.12 -5.90 -8.92
C ASN A 106 -20.76 -5.65 -8.26
N VAL A 107 -19.70 -6.29 -8.77
CA VAL A 107 -18.33 -6.10 -8.26
C VAL A 107 -17.89 -4.64 -8.40
N LYS A 108 -18.16 -4.01 -9.54
CA LYS A 108 -17.86 -2.60 -9.76
C LYS A 108 -18.57 -1.70 -8.74
N ALA A 109 -19.85 -1.93 -8.48
CA ALA A 109 -20.63 -1.15 -7.53
C ALA A 109 -20.06 -1.25 -6.11
N GLU A 110 -19.68 -2.45 -5.67
CA GLU A 110 -19.03 -2.65 -4.36
C GLU A 110 -17.65 -1.95 -4.29
N LEU A 111 -16.85 -2.01 -5.36
CA LEU A 111 -15.58 -1.27 -5.43
C LEU A 111 -15.77 0.25 -5.32
N VAL A 112 -16.73 0.80 -6.05
CA VAL A 112 -17.06 2.24 -6.00
C VAL A 112 -17.46 2.65 -4.59
N LYS A 113 -18.30 1.85 -3.93
CA LYS A 113 -18.75 2.08 -2.56
C LYS A 113 -17.59 2.06 -1.56
N LEU A 114 -16.67 1.10 -1.68
CA LEU A 114 -15.48 1.02 -0.81
C LEU A 114 -14.57 2.24 -1.01
N TYR A 115 -14.31 2.63 -2.26
CA TYR A 115 -13.52 3.83 -2.55
C TYR A 115 -14.19 5.11 -2.06
N ALA A 116 -15.48 5.29 -2.31
CA ALA A 116 -16.22 6.45 -1.81
C ALA A 116 -16.12 6.58 -0.28
N LYS A 117 -16.23 5.46 0.44
CA LYS A 117 -16.13 5.41 1.91
C LYS A 117 -14.76 5.84 2.44
N HIS A 118 -13.67 5.39 1.82
CA HIS A 118 -12.31 5.63 2.33
C HIS A 118 -11.66 6.90 1.79
N ILE A 119 -12.00 7.31 0.56
CA ILE A 119 -11.44 8.49 -0.10
C ILE A 119 -12.24 9.76 0.25
N GLY A 120 -13.50 9.62 0.65
CA GLY A 120 -14.36 10.75 1.03
C GLY A 120 -14.97 11.50 -0.17
N LYS A 121 -15.07 10.85 -1.33
CA LYS A 121 -15.69 11.40 -2.55
C LYS A 121 -17.04 10.75 -2.84
N SER A 122 -17.85 11.41 -3.67
CA SER A 122 -19.15 10.84 -4.04
C SER A 122 -18.98 9.58 -4.91
N PRO A 123 -19.87 8.59 -4.81
CA PRO A 123 -19.85 7.39 -5.65
C PRO A 123 -19.82 7.72 -7.15
N GLU A 124 -20.54 8.74 -7.59
CA GLU A 124 -20.63 9.17 -8.99
C GLU A 124 -19.29 9.71 -9.50
N GLN A 125 -18.59 10.49 -8.66
CA GLN A 125 -17.26 10.99 -9.00
C GLN A 125 -16.25 9.85 -9.11
N ILE A 126 -16.26 8.92 -8.16
CA ILE A 126 -15.38 7.74 -8.20
C ILE A 126 -15.67 6.89 -9.44
N GLU A 127 -16.95 6.66 -9.77
CA GLU A 127 -17.33 5.88 -10.95
C GLU A 127 -16.82 6.51 -12.26
N ALA A 128 -16.86 7.85 -12.36
CA ALA A 128 -16.30 8.58 -13.48
C ALA A 128 -14.77 8.47 -13.51
N ASP A 129 -14.09 8.63 -12.37
CA ASP A 129 -12.63 8.59 -12.25
C ASP A 129 -12.06 7.19 -12.55
N ILE A 130 -12.73 6.09 -12.16
CA ILE A 130 -12.25 4.71 -12.42
C ILE A 130 -12.49 4.23 -13.86
N ARG A 131 -13.24 5.00 -14.67
CA ARG A 131 -13.57 4.60 -16.05
C ARG A 131 -12.33 4.43 -16.93
N ARG A 132 -11.24 5.14 -16.61
CA ARG A 132 -9.93 5.03 -17.25
C ARG A 132 -8.83 4.92 -16.20
N PRO A 133 -7.68 4.28 -16.52
CA PRO A 133 -6.53 4.30 -15.64
C PRO A 133 -6.10 5.75 -15.34
N LYS A 134 -5.98 6.07 -14.06
CA LYS A 134 -5.49 7.35 -13.56
C LYS A 134 -4.29 7.08 -12.68
N TYR A 135 -3.18 7.74 -13.01
CA TYR A 135 -1.93 7.63 -12.25
C TYR A 135 -1.77 8.87 -11.38
N PHE A 136 -1.17 8.69 -10.21
CA PHE A 136 -0.99 9.74 -9.22
C PHE A 136 0.49 9.80 -8.81
N SER A 137 1.02 11.01 -8.69
CA SER A 137 2.19 11.27 -7.86
C SER A 137 1.83 11.14 -6.36
N PRO A 138 2.82 10.95 -5.47
CA PRO A 138 2.58 10.94 -4.03
C PRO A 138 1.79 12.16 -3.54
N SER A 139 2.12 13.38 -3.98
CA SER A 139 1.38 14.59 -3.60
C SER A 139 -0.07 14.58 -4.11
N GLU A 140 -0.30 14.19 -5.36
CA GLU A 140 -1.66 14.09 -5.91
C GLU A 140 -2.49 13.01 -5.22
N ALA A 141 -1.86 11.92 -4.77
CA ALA A 141 -2.53 10.85 -4.04
C ALA A 141 -3.01 11.35 -2.66
N VAL A 142 -2.26 12.26 -2.02
CA VAL A 142 -2.71 12.95 -0.79
C VAL A 142 -3.92 13.83 -1.08
N GLU A 143 -3.82 14.71 -2.08
CA GLU A 143 -4.93 15.61 -2.46
C GLU A 143 -6.19 14.84 -2.89
N TYR A 144 -6.01 13.68 -3.54
CA TYR A 144 -7.12 12.85 -3.95
C TYR A 144 -7.81 12.15 -2.78
N GLY A 145 -7.11 11.94 -1.65
CA GLY A 145 -7.58 11.20 -0.47
C GLY A 145 -7.24 9.70 -0.50
N ILE A 146 -6.23 9.28 -1.27
CA ILE A 146 -5.77 7.88 -1.33
C ILE A 146 -4.83 7.56 -0.16
N ILE A 147 -4.00 8.53 0.21
CA ILE A 147 -3.02 8.42 1.31
C ILE A 147 -3.06 9.67 2.17
N ASP A 148 -2.69 9.55 3.45
CA ASP A 148 -2.71 10.70 4.37
C ASP A 148 -1.41 11.52 4.35
N LYS A 149 -0.27 10.85 4.07
CA LYS A 149 1.05 11.46 4.20
C LYS A 149 2.09 10.86 3.26
N VAL A 150 2.95 11.72 2.71
CA VAL A 150 4.18 11.33 2.01
C VAL A 150 5.36 11.37 2.99
N LEU A 151 6.19 10.33 2.97
CA LEU A 151 7.40 10.24 3.78
C LEU A 151 8.59 10.77 2.99
N TYR A 152 9.33 11.72 3.55
CA TYR A 152 10.55 12.28 2.97
C TYR A 152 11.76 11.94 3.85
N ASN A 153 12.90 11.64 3.23
CA ASN A 153 14.17 11.51 3.94
C ASN A 153 14.74 12.90 4.26
N GLU A 154 15.49 13.04 5.34
CA GLU A 154 16.17 14.29 5.76
C GLU A 154 17.07 14.90 4.66
N ARG A 155 17.50 14.10 3.67
CA ARG A 155 18.30 14.55 2.51
C ARG A 155 17.48 14.96 1.28
N SER A 156 16.18 14.73 1.28
CA SER A 156 15.30 14.93 0.12
C SER A 156 14.04 15.63 0.56
N SER A 157 13.99 16.95 0.39
CA SER A 157 12.86 17.80 0.79
C SER A 157 11.73 17.87 -0.24
N GLU A 158 11.83 17.16 -1.37
CA GLU A 158 10.92 17.31 -2.50
C GLU A 158 10.51 15.96 -3.10
N ASP A 159 9.28 15.91 -3.63
CA ASP A 159 8.76 14.78 -4.41
C ASP A 159 9.46 14.74 -5.79
N ARG A 160 10.26 13.70 -6.01
CA ARG A 160 10.91 13.38 -7.29
C ARG A 160 10.24 12.20 -7.97
N GLY A 161 8.91 12.17 -7.96
CA GLY A 161 8.14 11.19 -8.72
C GLY A 161 8.28 11.43 -10.23
N VAL A 162 8.31 10.35 -11.00
CA VAL A 162 8.38 10.39 -12.49
C VAL A 162 7.25 11.25 -13.08
N VAL A 163 6.05 11.20 -12.49
CA VAL A 163 4.88 11.99 -12.95
C VAL A 163 5.08 13.49 -12.67
N SER A 164 5.59 13.84 -11.50
CA SER A 164 5.92 15.23 -11.12
C SER A 164 7.03 15.82 -12.00
N ASP A 165 8.03 15.02 -12.36
CA ASP A 165 9.09 15.43 -13.28
C ASP A 165 8.57 15.64 -14.71
N LEU A 166 7.67 14.77 -15.18
CA LEU A 166 7.02 14.90 -16.49
C LEU A 166 6.12 16.15 -16.57
N LYS A 167 5.39 16.48 -15.49
CA LYS A 167 4.62 17.73 -15.39
C LYS A 167 5.52 18.97 -15.39
N LYS A 168 6.63 18.95 -14.64
CA LYS A 168 7.64 20.04 -14.67
C LYS A 168 8.22 20.21 -16.07
N ALA A 169 8.36 19.12 -16.82
CA ALA A 169 8.86 19.13 -18.18
C ALA A 169 7.78 19.44 -19.25
N GLN A 170 6.52 19.68 -18.86
CA GLN A 170 5.38 19.95 -19.76
C GLN A 170 5.11 18.84 -20.81
N LEU A 171 5.50 17.59 -20.54
CA LEU A 171 5.29 16.47 -21.47
C LEU A 171 3.93 15.75 -21.32
N ILE A 172 3.20 16.05 -20.24
CA ILE A 172 1.83 15.62 -19.94
C ILE A 172 1.12 16.66 -19.08
#